data_AF-A0A124I431-F1
#
_entry.id   AF-A0A124I431-F1
#
_cell.length_a   1.000
_cell.length_b   1.000
_cell.length_c   1.000
_cell.angle_alpha   90.00
_cell.angle_beta   90.00
_cell.angle_gamma   90.00
#
_symmetry.space_group_name_H-M   'P 1'
#
loop_
_entity.id
_entity.type
_entity.pdbx_description
1 polymer ?
#
loop_
_entity_poly.entity_id
_entity_poly.type
_entity_poly.pdbx_seq_one_letter_code
_entity_poly.pdbx_strand_id
1 'polypeptide(L)'
;MIKVTIEAEPGEMPALIEALAAHGAEFSLRSKARPAQRSEPVLNADVLDLLRTRAPAQQLDHFVSFVETEVREHGAVAELGTEKTSYVKLYVPGPRKVGAYCYVRPDRGYLDFRVPIDAADGCRFAYARDVRSDNSHPVRCPLTKADALPEAHRLADLAREIAQNA
;
A
#
# COMPACT_ATOMS: atom_id res chain seq x y z
N MET A 1 14.78 -23.55 -44.02
CA MET A 1 14.89 -22.73 -42.80
C MET A 1 13.58 -22.89 -42.04
N ILE A 2 13.59 -23.57 -40.89
CA ILE A 2 12.38 -23.82 -40.08
C ILE A 2 12.20 -22.62 -39.16
N LYS A 3 10.99 -22.03 -39.14
CA LYS A 3 10.64 -20.93 -38.25
C LYS A 3 9.84 -21.49 -37.08
N VAL A 4 10.41 -21.43 -35.89
CA VAL A 4 9.75 -21.84 -34.64
C VAL A 4 9.41 -20.60 -33.83
N THR A 5 8.17 -20.49 -33.36
CA THR A 5 7.72 -19.44 -32.44
C THR A 5 7.47 -20.10 -31.09
N ILE A 6 8.09 -19.59 -30.03
CA ILE A 6 7.96 -20.11 -28.66
C ILE A 6 7.39 -18.99 -27.79
N GLU A 7 6.34 -19.30 -27.04
CA GLU A 7 5.80 -18.43 -25.99
C GLU A 7 6.34 -18.94 -24.65
N ALA A 8 6.98 -18.07 -23.87
CA ALA A 8 7.57 -18.39 -22.57
C ALA A 8 7.40 -17.20 -21.62
N GLU A 9 7.27 -17.47 -20.32
CA GLU A 9 7.18 -16.42 -19.32
C GLU A 9 8.56 -15.78 -19.04
N PRO A 10 8.65 -14.52 -18.58
CA PRO A 10 9.92 -13.83 -18.37
C PRO A 10 10.91 -14.58 -17.47
N GLY A 11 10.41 -15.32 -16.47
CA GLY A 11 11.23 -16.13 -15.57
C GLY A 11 11.81 -17.39 -16.20
N GLU A 12 11.21 -17.87 -17.29
CA GLU A 12 11.62 -19.08 -18.03
C GLU A 12 12.59 -18.75 -19.18
N MET A 13 12.68 -17.48 -19.56
CA MET A 13 13.54 -17.01 -20.65
C MET A 13 15.02 -17.39 -20.50
N PRO A 14 15.66 -17.32 -19.32
CA PRO A 14 17.05 -17.71 -19.17
C PRO A 14 17.29 -19.19 -19.50
N ALA A 15 16.43 -20.08 -18.99
CA ALA A 15 16.52 -21.52 -19.24
C ALA A 15 16.24 -21.88 -20.71
N LEU A 16 15.28 -21.19 -21.34
CA LEU A 16 14.97 -21.38 -22.76
C LEU A 16 16.14 -20.96 -23.67
N ILE A 17 16.79 -19.83 -23.37
CA ILE A 17 17.96 -19.35 -24.12
C ILE A 17 19.11 -20.35 -24.03
N GLU A 18 19.37 -20.89 -22.84
CA GLU A 18 20.42 -21.89 -22.61
C GLU A 18 20.16 -23.18 -23.39
N ALA A 19 18.92 -23.69 -23.35
CA ALA A 19 18.54 -24.89 -24.09
C ALA A 19 18.69 -24.74 -25.61
N LEU A 20 18.35 -23.57 -26.16
CA LEU A 20 18.48 -23.29 -27.60
C LEU A 20 19.95 -23.12 -28.02
N ALA A 21 20.77 -22.48 -27.18
CA ALA A 21 22.20 -22.32 -27.43
C ALA A 21 22.95 -23.66 -27.43
N ALA A 22 22.59 -24.58 -26.51
CA ALA A 22 23.20 -25.92 -26.42
C ALA A 22 23.01 -26.77 -27.69
N HIS A 23 21.98 -26.49 -28.49
CA HIS A 23 21.67 -27.22 -29.72
C HIS A 23 22.18 -26.52 -30.99
N GLY A 24 22.98 -25.45 -30.85
CA GLY A 24 23.58 -24.74 -31.98
C GLY A 24 22.58 -24.05 -32.90
N ALA A 25 21.37 -23.77 -32.41
CA ALA A 25 20.34 -23.12 -33.19
C ALA A 25 20.62 -21.60 -33.29
N GLU A 26 20.61 -21.05 -34.50
CA GLU A 26 20.47 -19.61 -34.69
C GLU A 26 19.02 -19.21 -34.41
N PHE A 27 18.80 -18.40 -33.38
CA PHE A 27 17.47 -17.89 -33.03
C PHE A 27 17.46 -16.38 -32.90
N SER A 28 16.30 -15.78 -33.18
CA SER A 28 16.03 -14.36 -32.98
C SER A 28 14.97 -14.19 -31.90
N LEU A 29 15.36 -13.60 -30.78
CA LEU A 29 14.44 -13.30 -29.69
C LEU A 29 13.63 -12.05 -30.02
N ARG A 30 12.30 -12.17 -30.04
CA ARG A 30 11.40 -11.01 -30.08
C ARG A 30 10.45 -11.11 -28.91
N SER A 31 10.75 -10.37 -27.85
CA SER A 31 9.78 -10.15 -26.79
C SER A 31 8.67 -9.26 -27.36
N LYS A 32 7.44 -9.78 -27.38
CA LYS A 32 6.26 -8.91 -27.37
C LYS A 32 6.16 -8.38 -25.95
N ALA A 33 6.98 -7.38 -25.61
CA ALA A 33 6.72 -6.59 -24.42
C ALA A 33 5.31 -6.02 -24.61
N ARG A 34 4.34 -6.60 -23.89
CA ARG A 34 3.01 -6.02 -23.79
C ARG A 34 3.26 -4.60 -23.30
N PRO A 35 2.90 -3.54 -24.05
CA PRO A 35 3.02 -2.20 -23.51
C PRO A 35 2.27 -2.23 -22.19
N ALA A 36 2.96 -1.86 -21.10
CA ALA A 36 2.36 -1.82 -19.78
C ALA A 36 1.04 -1.07 -19.94
N GLN A 37 -0.06 -1.79 -19.78
CA GLN A 37 -1.39 -1.19 -19.75
C GLN A 37 -1.27 -0.08 -18.72
N ARG A 38 -1.44 1.18 -19.14
CA ARG A 38 -1.47 2.33 -18.25
C ARG A 38 -2.49 1.97 -17.17
N SER A 39 -1.99 1.53 -16.03
CA SER A 39 -2.83 1.13 -14.92
C SER A 39 -3.53 2.41 -14.51
N GLU A 40 -4.85 2.37 -14.41
CA GLU A 40 -5.58 3.51 -13.87
C GLU A 40 -4.94 3.89 -12.53
N PRO A 41 -4.83 5.20 -12.23
CA PRO A 41 -4.29 5.63 -10.95
C PRO A 41 -5.09 4.97 -9.83
N VAL A 42 -4.40 4.25 -8.96
CA VAL A 42 -5.04 3.49 -7.86
C VAL A 42 -5.77 4.40 -6.90
N LEU A 43 -5.28 5.63 -6.74
CA LEU A 43 -5.87 6.63 -5.86
C LEU A 43 -6.72 7.63 -6.66
N ASN A 44 -7.82 8.03 -6.05
CA ASN A 44 -8.59 9.19 -6.48
C ASN A 44 -7.67 10.44 -6.54
N ALA A 45 -7.86 11.28 -7.57
CA ALA A 45 -7.07 12.48 -7.80
C ALA A 45 -7.01 13.41 -6.58
N ASP A 46 -8.11 13.57 -5.84
CA ASP A 46 -8.18 14.47 -4.68
C ASP A 46 -7.38 13.92 -3.48
N VAL A 47 -7.38 12.58 -3.31
CA VAL A 47 -6.54 11.92 -2.30
C VAL A 47 -5.06 12.11 -2.63
N LEU A 48 -4.70 11.88 -3.89
CA LEU A 48 -3.32 12.05 -4.34
C LEU A 48 -2.85 13.51 -4.25
N ASP A 49 -3.71 14.46 -4.60
CA ASP A 49 -3.43 15.89 -4.47
C ASP A 49 -3.23 16.30 -3.00
N LEU A 50 -4.06 15.79 -2.09
CA LEU A 50 -3.88 16.04 -0.66
C LEU A 50 -2.53 15.53 -0.17
N LEU A 51 -2.16 14.29 -0.53
CA LEU A 51 -0.88 13.70 -0.12
C LEU A 51 0.29 14.53 -0.65
N ARG A 52 0.27 14.89 -1.94
CA ARG A 52 1.32 15.71 -2.59
C ARG A 52 1.46 17.10 -1.97
N THR A 53 0.34 17.71 -1.60
CA THR A 53 0.32 19.08 -1.08
C THR A 53 0.70 19.14 0.39
N ARG A 54 0.37 18.11 1.18
CA ARG A 54 0.48 18.15 2.65
C ARG A 54 1.61 17.32 3.22
N ALA A 55 2.03 16.25 2.54
CA ALA A 55 3.15 15.46 3.02
C ALA A 55 4.46 16.23 2.80
N PRO A 56 5.39 16.23 3.77
CA PRO A 56 6.75 16.67 3.53
C PRO A 56 7.34 15.89 2.35
N ALA A 57 8.07 16.56 1.45
CA ALA A 57 8.59 15.94 0.22
C ALA A 57 9.37 14.63 0.48
N GLN A 58 10.15 14.58 1.57
CA GLN A 58 10.92 13.41 1.99
C GLN A 58 10.08 12.22 2.51
N GLN A 59 8.78 12.42 2.75
CA GLN A 59 7.85 11.41 3.26
C GLN A 59 6.73 11.09 2.27
N LEU A 60 6.59 11.88 1.20
CA LEU A 60 5.51 11.75 0.22
C LEU A 60 5.41 10.32 -0.31
N ASP A 61 6.53 9.75 -0.72
CA ASP A 61 6.56 8.39 -1.29
C ASP A 61 6.12 7.34 -0.28
N HIS A 62 6.43 7.50 1.02
CA HIS A 62 5.95 6.56 2.03
C HIS A 62 4.43 6.63 2.17
N PHE A 63 3.86 7.83 2.20
CA PHE A 63 2.40 8.00 2.30
C PHE A 63 1.67 7.48 1.07
N VAL A 64 2.17 7.80 -0.12
CA VAL A 64 1.58 7.32 -1.38
C VAL A 64 1.69 5.80 -1.44
N SER A 65 2.87 5.23 -1.16
CA SER A 65 3.08 3.78 -1.16
C SER A 65 2.14 3.08 -0.18
N PHE A 66 2.05 3.58 1.06
CA PHE A 66 1.17 2.99 2.07
C PHE A 66 -0.28 2.97 1.62
N VAL A 67 -0.81 4.12 1.17
CA VAL A 67 -2.22 4.24 0.76
C VAL A 67 -2.50 3.43 -0.51
N GLU A 68 -1.60 3.42 -1.49
CA GLU A 68 -1.75 2.60 -2.69
C GLU A 68 -1.80 1.10 -2.37
N THR A 69 -0.92 0.61 -1.49
CA THR A 69 -0.92 -0.79 -1.07
C THR A 69 -2.24 -1.14 -0.37
N GLU A 70 -2.71 -0.33 0.57
CA GLU A 70 -3.99 -0.58 1.25
C GLU A 70 -5.18 -0.62 0.28
N VAL A 71 -5.20 0.25 -0.72
CA VAL A 71 -6.27 0.25 -1.73
C VAL A 71 -6.15 -0.94 -2.68
N ARG A 72 -4.95 -1.18 -3.22
CA ARG A 72 -4.70 -2.18 -4.28
C ARG A 72 -4.76 -3.61 -3.76
N GLU A 73 -4.12 -3.88 -2.62
CA GLU A 73 -3.90 -5.23 -2.10
C GLU A 73 -4.96 -5.62 -1.07
N HIS A 74 -5.54 -4.64 -0.38
CA HIS A 74 -6.44 -4.88 0.74
C HIS A 74 -7.86 -4.37 0.52
N GLY A 75 -8.16 -3.82 -0.66
CA GLY A 75 -9.50 -3.36 -1.04
C GLY A 75 -10.01 -2.21 -0.17
N ALA A 76 -9.11 -1.45 0.44
CA ALA A 76 -9.49 -0.27 1.20
C ALA A 76 -10.04 0.81 0.27
N VAL A 77 -11.02 1.56 0.76
CA VAL A 77 -11.43 2.82 0.16
C VAL A 77 -10.69 3.94 0.87
N ALA A 78 -10.04 4.79 0.07
CA ALA A 78 -9.38 6.00 0.52
C ALA A 78 -10.26 7.22 0.23
N GLU A 79 -10.64 7.95 1.28
CA GLU A 79 -11.48 9.15 1.18
C GLU A 79 -10.89 10.32 1.97
N LEU A 80 -11.16 11.55 1.52
CA LEU A 80 -10.81 12.73 2.31
C LEU A 80 -11.64 12.80 3.60
N GLY A 81 -10.97 13.16 4.69
CA GLY A 81 -11.60 13.60 5.93
C GLY A 81 -12.36 14.92 5.76
N THR A 82 -13.21 15.26 6.72
CA THR A 82 -14.00 16.51 6.67
C THR A 82 -13.16 17.76 6.90
N GLU A 83 -13.64 18.88 6.34
CA GLU A 83 -12.95 20.15 6.01
C GLU A 83 -12.03 20.78 7.06
N LYS A 84 -12.18 20.47 8.36
CA LYS A 84 -11.35 21.06 9.41
C LYS A 84 -10.01 20.36 9.62
N THR A 85 -9.85 19.15 9.10
CA THR A 85 -8.65 18.35 9.33
C THR A 85 -8.31 17.62 8.04
N SER A 86 -7.21 18.03 7.41
CA SER A 86 -6.69 17.48 6.16
C SER A 86 -6.09 16.08 6.39
N TYR A 87 -6.91 15.04 6.30
CA TYR A 87 -6.48 13.64 6.41
C TYR A 87 -7.14 12.75 5.38
N VAL A 88 -6.56 11.57 5.15
CA VAL A 88 -7.19 10.49 4.38
C VAL A 88 -7.73 9.45 5.35
N LYS A 89 -8.98 9.03 5.16
CA LYS A 89 -9.63 7.92 5.84
C LYS A 89 -9.41 6.66 5.01
N LEU A 90 -8.95 5.59 5.65
CA LEU A 90 -8.96 4.26 5.07
C LEU A 90 -10.00 3.41 5.79
N TYR A 91 -10.90 2.82 5.02
CA TYR A 91 -11.92 1.88 5.52
C TYR A 91 -12.17 0.78 4.50
N VAL A 92 -12.69 -0.36 4.96
CA VAL A 92 -13.18 -1.41 4.05
C VAL A 92 -14.70 -1.35 3.99
N PRO A 93 -15.32 -1.33 2.80
CA PRO A 93 -16.77 -1.40 2.66
C PRO A 93 -17.31 -2.70 3.26
N GLY A 94 -18.36 -2.60 4.08
CA GLY A 94 -18.97 -3.76 4.71
C GLY A 94 -20.34 -3.45 5.31
N PRO A 95 -21.12 -4.49 5.67
CA PRO A 95 -22.47 -4.33 6.21
C PRO A 95 -22.48 -3.62 7.57
N ARG A 96 -21.37 -3.67 8.31
CA ARG A 96 -21.18 -2.97 9.58
C ARG A 96 -20.40 -1.68 9.34
N LYS A 97 -20.97 -0.55 9.74
CA LYS A 97 -20.33 0.77 9.63
C LYS A 97 -19.35 0.99 10.78
N VAL A 98 -18.23 0.27 10.77
CA VAL A 98 -17.22 0.41 11.82
C VAL A 98 -16.39 1.69 11.63
N GLY A 99 -16.50 2.39 10.49
CA GLY A 99 -15.76 3.62 10.23
C GLY A 99 -14.32 3.33 9.79
N ALA A 100 -13.47 4.36 9.75
CA ALA A 100 -12.11 4.21 9.29
C ALA A 100 -11.26 3.36 10.24
N TYR A 101 -10.55 2.37 9.71
CA TYR A 101 -9.58 1.58 10.47
C TYR A 101 -8.25 2.33 10.61
N CYS A 102 -7.95 3.26 9.70
CA CYS A 102 -6.74 4.09 9.74
C CYS A 102 -7.03 5.52 9.28
N TYR A 103 -6.46 6.50 9.97
CA TYR A 103 -6.36 7.88 9.51
C TYR A 103 -4.93 8.22 9.12
N VAL A 104 -4.74 8.66 7.88
CA VAL A 104 -3.46 9.11 7.34
C VAL A 104 -3.35 10.61 7.52
N ARG A 105 -2.36 11.08 8.27
CA ARG A 105 -2.14 12.49 8.60
C ARG A 105 -0.88 13.01 7.90
N PRO A 106 -0.93 13.29 6.58
CA PRO A 106 0.24 13.71 5.81
C PRO A 106 0.82 15.03 6.33
N ASP A 107 -0.06 15.94 6.79
CA ASP A 107 0.30 17.24 7.39
C ASP A 107 1.11 17.11 8.68
N ARG A 108 1.04 15.95 9.35
CA ARG A 108 1.70 15.69 10.63
C ARG A 108 2.70 14.53 10.60
N GLY A 109 2.86 13.86 9.46
CA GLY A 109 3.85 12.81 9.29
C GLY A 109 3.53 11.50 10.02
N TYR A 110 2.25 11.17 10.26
CA TYR A 110 1.89 9.93 10.97
C TYR A 110 0.56 9.30 10.51
N LEU A 111 0.34 8.08 10.99
CA LEU A 111 -0.86 7.27 10.84
C LEU A 111 -1.48 7.01 12.23
N ASP A 112 -2.81 7.09 12.37
CA ASP A 112 -3.54 6.71 13.59
C ASP A 112 -4.43 5.48 13.31
N PHE A 113 -4.28 4.40 14.08
CA PHE A 113 -4.90 3.09 13.83
C PHE A 113 -5.97 2.74 14.85
N ARG A 114 -7.06 2.12 14.37
CA ARG A 114 -8.12 1.52 15.17
C ARG A 114 -7.72 0.11 15.61
N VAL A 115 -6.87 0.05 16.63
CA VAL A 115 -6.43 -1.18 17.28
C VAL A 115 -6.44 -0.99 18.80
N PRO A 116 -6.45 -2.06 19.59
CA PRO A 116 -6.20 -2.01 21.03
C PRO A 116 -4.88 -1.29 21.36
N ILE A 117 -4.82 -0.64 22.52
CA ILE A 117 -3.66 0.19 22.89
C ILE A 117 -2.36 -0.63 23.06
N ASP A 118 -2.49 -1.88 23.51
CA ASP A 118 -1.44 -2.88 23.66
C ASP A 118 -0.89 -3.40 22.32
N ALA A 119 -1.56 -3.13 21.19
CA ALA A 119 -1.01 -3.45 19.87
C ALA A 119 0.28 -2.67 19.54
N ALA A 120 0.56 -1.60 20.30
CA ALA A 120 1.82 -0.87 20.24
C ALA A 120 2.98 -1.57 20.97
N ASP A 121 2.72 -2.58 21.81
CA ASP A 121 3.75 -3.25 22.58
C ASP A 121 4.72 -3.99 21.65
N GLY A 122 6.02 -3.75 21.85
CA GLY A 122 7.08 -4.32 21.00
C GLY A 122 7.21 -3.68 19.61
N CYS A 123 6.43 -2.64 19.29
CA CYS A 123 6.62 -1.85 18.08
C CYS A 123 7.89 -0.99 18.17
N ARG A 124 8.58 -0.83 17.05
CA ARG A 124 9.78 0.01 16.96
C ARG A 124 9.45 1.46 16.62
N PHE A 125 8.41 1.69 15.82
CA PHE A 125 8.04 3.01 15.31
C PHE A 125 6.70 3.49 15.87
N ALA A 126 5.77 2.58 16.10
CA ALA A 126 4.46 2.88 16.63
C ALA A 126 4.45 2.96 18.16
N TYR A 127 3.50 3.74 18.68
CA TYR A 127 3.32 3.93 20.12
C TYR A 127 1.85 4.17 20.47
N ALA A 128 1.52 3.83 21.72
CA ALA A 128 0.24 4.18 22.33
C ALA A 128 0.12 5.70 22.53
N ARG A 129 -0.96 6.28 22.06
CA ARG A 129 -1.28 7.70 22.24
C ARG A 129 -1.85 7.92 23.64
N ASP A 130 -1.52 9.07 24.22
CA ASP A 130 -2.22 9.58 25.39
C ASP A 130 -3.58 10.17 24.96
N VAL A 131 -4.60 9.32 24.94
CA VAL A 131 -5.98 9.67 24.57
C VAL A 131 -6.95 9.03 25.56
N ARG A 132 -8.17 9.57 25.62
CA ARG A 132 -9.26 8.97 26.41
C ARG A 132 -9.52 7.53 25.97
N SER A 133 -9.97 6.71 26.92
CA SER A 133 -10.23 5.27 26.71
C SER A 133 -11.31 4.97 25.66
N ASP A 134 -12.15 5.95 25.33
CA ASP A 134 -13.18 5.86 24.28
C ASP A 134 -12.67 6.23 22.88
N ASN A 135 -11.40 6.65 22.75
CA ASN A 135 -10.83 6.98 21.45
C ASN A 135 -10.65 5.72 20.61
N SER A 136 -11.30 5.69 19.45
CA SER A 136 -11.23 4.52 18.57
C SER A 136 -9.90 4.35 17.84
N HIS A 137 -8.95 5.27 17.95
CA HIS A 137 -7.66 5.21 17.24
C HIS A 137 -6.47 5.44 18.18
N PRO A 138 -6.24 4.58 19.18
CA PRO A 138 -5.29 4.87 20.26
C PRO A 138 -3.83 4.62 19.87
N VAL A 139 -3.51 3.97 18.75
CA VAL A 139 -2.12 3.69 18.35
C VAL A 139 -1.71 4.59 17.19
N ARG A 140 -0.50 5.15 17.26
CA ARG A 140 0.08 6.02 16.22
C ARG A 140 1.38 5.43 15.68
N CYS A 141 1.58 5.50 14.36
CA CYS A 141 2.86 5.21 13.72
C CYS A 141 3.34 6.44 12.92
N PRO A 142 4.43 7.12 13.31
CA PRO A 142 5.09 8.12 12.49
C PRO A 142 5.66 7.51 11.21
N LEU A 143 5.31 8.07 10.07
CA LEU A 143 5.77 7.59 8.76
C LEU A 143 6.94 8.43 8.22
N THR A 144 7.92 8.66 9.10
CA THR A 144 9.07 9.52 8.82
C THR A 144 10.22 8.80 8.14
N LYS A 145 10.24 7.46 8.19
CA LYS A 145 11.28 6.59 7.63
C LYS A 145 10.63 5.43 6.86
N ALA A 146 11.28 4.99 5.79
CA ALA A 146 10.83 3.83 5.01
C ALA A 146 10.70 2.57 5.87
N ASP A 147 11.60 2.36 6.83
CA ASP A 147 11.57 1.22 7.77
C ASP A 147 10.30 1.13 8.62
N ALA A 148 9.51 2.21 8.73
CA ALA A 148 8.23 2.20 9.44
C ALA A 148 7.09 1.56 8.62
N LEU A 149 7.24 1.44 7.30
CA LEU A 149 6.19 0.91 6.41
C LEU A 149 5.75 -0.52 6.75
N PRO A 150 6.66 -1.50 6.98
CA PRO A 150 6.24 -2.86 7.33
C PRO A 150 5.41 -2.92 8.61
N GLU A 151 5.79 -2.12 9.61
CA GLU A 151 5.04 -2.04 10.87
C GLU A 151 3.69 -1.33 10.68
N ALA A 152 3.64 -0.29 9.85
CA ALA A 152 2.40 0.39 9.50
C ALA A 152 1.40 -0.55 8.80
N HIS A 153 1.85 -1.37 7.84
CA HIS A 153 0.99 -2.36 7.18
C HIS A 153 0.50 -3.43 8.17
N ARG A 154 1.37 -3.95 9.04
CA ARG A 154 0.96 -4.89 10.09
C ARG A 154 -0.14 -4.33 11.00
N LEU A 155 -0.04 -3.06 11.39
CA LEU A 155 -1.06 -2.39 12.20
C LEU A 155 -2.35 -2.12 11.40
N ALA A 156 -2.23 -1.80 10.11
CA ALA A 156 -3.37 -1.62 9.21
C ALA A 156 -4.15 -2.93 9.04
N ASP A 157 -3.45 -4.04 8.82
CA ASP A 157 -4.03 -5.38 8.72
C ASP A 157 -4.83 -5.73 9.98
N LEU A 158 -4.24 -5.56 11.16
CA LEU A 158 -4.92 -5.80 12.43
C LEU A 158 -6.15 -4.89 12.60
N ALA A 159 -6.01 -3.60 12.29
CA ALA A 159 -7.11 -2.65 12.38
C ALA A 159 -8.26 -3.02 11.44
N ARG A 160 -7.94 -3.48 10.24
CA ARG A 160 -8.90 -3.94 9.23
C ARG A 160 -9.64 -5.19 9.68
N GLU A 161 -8.93 -6.19 10.20
CA GLU A 161 -9.53 -7.40 10.74
C GLU A 161 -10.51 -7.09 11.89
N ILE A 162 -10.12 -6.20 12.80
CA ILE A 162 -11.00 -5.75 13.89
C ILE A 162 -12.22 -5.02 13.32
N ALA A 163 -12.03 -4.14 12.34
CA ALA A 163 -13.12 -3.39 11.72
C ALA A 163 -14.10 -4.27 10.95
N GLN A 164 -13.67 -5.41 10.43
CA GLN A 164 -14.53 -6.38 9.75
C GLN A 164 -15.30 -7.28 10.72
N ASN A 165 -14.74 -7.53 11.91
CA ASN A 165 -15.30 -8.45 12.91
C ASN A 165 -16.14 -7.77 14.00
N ALA A 166 -15.97 -6.46 14.23
CA ALA A 166 -16.79 -5.63 15.12
C ALA A 166 -18.20 -5.41 14.57
#